data_AF-A0A3L7RKC0-F1
#
_entry.id   AF-A0A3L7RKC0-F1
#
_cell.length_a   1.000
_cell.length_b   1.000
_cell.length_c   1.000
_cell.angle_alpha   90.00
_cell.angle_beta   90.00
_cell.angle_gamma   90.00
#
_symmetry.space_group_name_H-M   'P 1'
#
loop_
_entity.id
_entity.type
_entity.pdbx_description
1 polymer ?
#
loop_
_entity_poly.entity_id
_entity_poly.type
_entity_poly.pdbx_seq_one_letter_code
_entity_poly.pdbx_strand_id
1 'polypeptide(L)'
;MASGGPEIRRRWSSLLAALTFILAFTLPAMGQAPADKAGEVKAGAAAAAVKALRSQRYAEALRVVDEALGPLVAAKGEDDRDVLTLLILKGQACYGLGRPQEA
;
A
#
# COMPACT_ATOMS: atom_id res chain seq x y z
N MET A 1 49.54 32.70 38.55
CA MET A 1 48.42 33.20 39.38
C MET A 1 47.52 34.04 38.49
N ALA A 2 46.26 33.62 38.34
CA ALA A 2 45.06 34.35 37.85
C ALA A 2 45.15 35.11 36.50
N SER A 3 44.18 35.11 35.60
CA SER A 3 42.79 34.64 35.59
C SER A 3 42.17 34.95 34.20
N GLY A 4 41.23 34.12 33.74
CA GLY A 4 40.12 34.58 32.91
C GLY A 4 40.25 34.43 31.39
N GLY A 5 40.37 33.20 30.90
CA GLY A 5 40.15 32.86 29.50
C GLY A 5 38.68 33.06 29.07
N PRO A 6 38.43 33.33 27.77
CA PRO A 6 37.17 33.87 27.24
C PRO A 6 35.96 32.92 27.35
N GLU A 7 34.91 33.40 28.03
CA GLU A 7 33.61 32.74 28.22
C GLU A 7 32.72 32.73 26.95
N ILE A 8 33.15 32.05 25.87
CA ILE A 8 32.29 31.89 24.67
C ILE A 8 32.40 30.46 24.10
N ARG A 9 32.50 29.43 24.96
CA ARG A 9 32.58 28.02 24.53
C ARG A 9 31.87 27.05 25.46
N ARG A 10 30.67 27.39 25.96
CA ARG A 10 29.99 26.57 26.98
C ARG A 10 28.51 26.28 26.77
N ARG A 11 27.99 26.33 25.53
CA ARG A 11 26.59 25.95 25.24
C ARG A 11 26.34 24.97 24.09
N TRP A 12 27.38 24.48 23.40
CA TRP A 12 27.17 23.66 22.19
C TRP A 12 27.88 22.30 22.18
N SER A 13 28.59 21.94 23.26
CA SER A 13 29.44 20.74 23.30
C SER A 13 28.91 19.60 24.18
N SER A 14 27.59 19.50 24.36
CA SER A 14 26.98 18.47 25.23
C SER A 14 25.83 17.69 24.58
N LEU A 15 25.63 17.80 23.26
CA LEU A 15 24.60 17.04 22.54
C LEU A 15 25.14 15.89 21.68
N LEU A 16 26.45 15.61 21.71
CA LEU A 16 27.08 14.61 20.85
C LEU A 16 27.70 13.40 21.58
N ALA A 17 27.45 13.23 22.88
CA ALA A 17 28.11 12.18 23.69
C ALA A 17 27.16 11.35 24.57
N ALA A 18 26.03 10.91 24.02
CA ALA A 18 25.24 9.82 24.61
C ALA A 18 24.74 8.88 23.49
N LEU A 19 25.68 8.45 22.65
CA LEU A 19 25.58 7.19 21.93
C LEU A 19 25.79 6.07 22.97
N THR A 20 25.00 5.01 22.86
CA THR A 20 25.07 3.69 23.54
C THR A 20 24.16 3.48 24.76
N PHE A 21 23.38 2.40 24.66
CA PHE A 21 22.59 1.73 25.70
C PHE A 21 21.15 2.20 25.99
N ILE A 22 20.24 2.05 25.01
CA ILE A 22 18.97 1.31 25.22
C ILE A 22 18.67 0.53 23.93
N LEU A 23 19.28 -0.65 23.83
CA LEU A 23 19.05 -1.64 22.77
C LEU A 23 18.26 -2.81 23.39
N ALA A 24 17.02 -2.54 23.82
CA ALA A 24 16.04 -3.55 24.25
C ALA A 24 14.73 -2.81 24.61
N PHE A 25 13.79 -2.77 23.67
CA PHE A 25 12.39 -2.28 23.73
C PHE A 25 12.17 -1.37 22.51
N THR A 26 11.40 -1.70 21.49
CA THR A 26 10.28 -2.63 21.36
C THR A 26 10.30 -3.19 19.93
N LEU A 27 10.13 -4.50 19.78
CA LEU A 27 9.72 -5.04 18.47
C LEU A 27 8.45 -4.28 18.07
N PRO A 28 8.37 -3.65 16.88
CA PRO A 28 7.07 -3.62 16.25
C PRO A 28 6.76 -5.09 16.01
N ALA A 29 5.76 -5.62 16.71
CA ALA A 29 5.02 -6.75 16.19
C ALA A 29 4.47 -6.28 14.84
N MET A 30 5.28 -6.41 13.79
CA MET A 30 4.83 -6.62 12.44
C MET A 30 4.03 -7.92 12.52
N GLY A 31 2.76 -7.77 12.89
CA GLY A 31 1.75 -8.75 12.61
C GLY A 31 1.69 -8.90 11.09
N GLN A 32 2.50 -9.81 10.57
CA GLN A 32 2.15 -10.53 9.36
C GLN A 32 0.82 -11.24 9.64
N ALA A 33 -0.28 -10.62 9.20
CA ALA A 33 -1.47 -11.22 8.59
C ALA A 33 -2.68 -10.27 8.79
N PRO A 34 -3.05 -9.54 7.73
CA PRO A 34 -4.22 -10.01 6.97
C PRO A 34 -3.93 -10.20 5.48
N ALA A 35 -2.66 -10.32 5.07
CA ALA A 35 -2.29 -10.51 3.66
C ALA A 35 -2.94 -11.76 3.04
N ASP A 36 -3.03 -12.88 3.78
CA ASP A 36 -3.67 -14.12 3.31
C ASP A 36 -5.18 -13.96 3.10
N LYS A 37 -5.89 -13.44 4.11
CA LYS A 37 -7.35 -13.21 4.04
C LYS A 37 -7.70 -12.19 2.97
N ALA A 38 -6.89 -11.13 2.85
CA ALA A 38 -7.07 -10.15 1.80
C ALA A 38 -6.84 -10.81 0.43
N GLY A 39 -5.77 -11.60 0.25
CA GLY A 39 -5.47 -12.33 -0.98
C GLY A 39 -6.61 -13.25 -1.43
N GLU A 40 -7.26 -13.92 -0.49
CA GLU A 40 -8.40 -14.82 -0.74
C GLU A 40 -9.66 -14.06 -1.21
N VAL A 41 -9.98 -12.93 -0.56
CA VAL A 41 -11.08 -12.03 -0.97
C VAL A 41 -10.80 -11.39 -2.35
N LYS A 42 -9.52 -11.10 -2.63
CA LYS A 42 -9.04 -10.49 -3.88
C LYS A 42 -9.07 -11.46 -5.07
N ALA A 43 -8.65 -12.70 -4.87
CA ALA A 43 -8.84 -13.78 -5.84
C ALA A 43 -10.33 -14.02 -6.14
N GLY A 44 -11.19 -13.86 -5.13
CA GLY A 44 -12.64 -13.86 -5.28
C GLY A 44 -13.17 -12.76 -6.20
N ALA A 45 -12.65 -11.53 -6.09
CA ALA A 45 -13.07 -10.40 -6.92
C ALA A 45 -12.74 -10.60 -8.40
N ALA A 46 -11.53 -11.06 -8.71
CA ALA A 46 -11.14 -11.37 -10.10
C ALA A 46 -12.01 -12.49 -10.69
N ALA A 47 -12.25 -13.57 -9.94
CA ALA A 47 -13.11 -14.66 -10.39
C ALA A 47 -14.57 -14.21 -10.61
N ALA A 48 -15.10 -13.37 -9.72
CA ALA A 48 -16.44 -12.80 -9.86
C ALA A 48 -16.55 -11.87 -11.08
N ALA A 49 -15.56 -11.00 -11.30
CA ALA A 49 -15.50 -10.13 -12.46
C ALA A 49 -15.41 -10.93 -13.77
N VAL A 50 -14.56 -11.96 -13.85
CA VAL A 50 -14.48 -12.87 -15.01
C VAL A 50 -15.82 -13.56 -15.27
N LYS A 51 -16.50 -14.03 -14.22
CA LYS A 51 -17.83 -14.64 -14.36
C LYS A 51 -18.84 -13.63 -14.90
N ALA A 52 -18.85 -12.40 -14.40
CA ALA A 52 -19.72 -11.34 -14.89
C ALA A 52 -19.44 -10.98 -16.36
N LEU A 53 -18.18 -10.85 -16.74
CA LEU A 53 -17.75 -10.59 -18.12
C LEU A 53 -18.21 -11.70 -19.08
N ARG A 54 -18.02 -12.97 -18.72
CA ARG A 54 -18.47 -14.11 -19.54
C ARG A 54 -19.98 -14.15 -19.72
N SER A 55 -20.74 -13.62 -18.76
CA SER A 55 -22.19 -13.47 -18.84
C SER A 55 -22.65 -12.14 -19.44
N GLN A 56 -21.74 -11.35 -20.04
CA GLN A 56 -22.02 -10.01 -20.60
C GLN A 56 -22.61 -9.00 -19.60
N ARG A 57 -22.44 -9.23 -18.30
CA ARG A 57 -22.86 -8.33 -17.23
C ARG A 57 -21.76 -7.31 -16.96
N TYR A 58 -21.45 -6.48 -17.95
CA TYR A 58 -20.29 -5.58 -17.93
C TYR A 58 -20.36 -4.55 -16.79
N ALA A 59 -21.55 -4.02 -16.47
CA ALA A 59 -21.72 -3.08 -15.37
C ALA A 59 -21.40 -3.70 -14.00
N GLU A 60 -21.79 -4.97 -13.80
CA GLU A 60 -21.47 -5.69 -12.57
C GLU A 60 -19.97 -6.00 -12.47
N ALA A 61 -19.36 -6.42 -13.58
CA ALA A 61 -17.92 -6.64 -13.64
C ALA A 61 -17.15 -5.38 -13.25
N LEU A 62 -17.53 -4.22 -13.81
CA LEU A 62 -16.91 -2.93 -13.50
C LEU A 62 -17.06 -2.59 -12.02
N ARG A 63 -18.27 -2.73 -11.45
CA ARG A 63 -18.52 -2.46 -10.02
C ARG A 63 -17.64 -3.32 -9.11
N VAL A 64 -17.57 -4.62 -9.37
CA VAL A 64 -16.76 -5.57 -8.57
C VAL A 64 -15.28 -5.19 -8.64
N VAL A 65 -14.79 -4.82 -9.82
CA VAL A 65 -13.40 -4.41 -10.01
C VAL A 65 -13.10 -3.10 -9.27
N ASP A 66 -13.93 -2.07 -9.43
CA ASP A 66 -13.71 -0.77 -8.78
C ASP A 66 -13.75 -0.87 -7.24
N GLU A 67 -14.66 -1.68 -6.68
CA GLU A 67 -14.73 -1.95 -5.24
C GLU A 67 -13.46 -2.66 -4.70
N ALA A 68 -12.83 -3.50 -5.52
CA ALA A 68 -11.65 -4.26 -5.13
C ALA A 68 -10.33 -3.50 -5.37
N LEU A 69 -10.28 -2.61 -6.36
CA LEU A 69 -9.04 -2.00 -6.84
C LEU A 69 -8.42 -1.05 -5.80
N GLY A 70 -9.21 -0.16 -5.21
CA GLY A 70 -8.71 0.83 -4.24
C GLY A 70 -7.98 0.20 -3.04
N PRO A 71 -8.61 -0.73 -2.31
CA PRO A 71 -7.94 -1.45 -1.22
C PRO A 71 -6.75 -2.29 -1.67
N LEU A 72 -6.78 -2.81 -2.91
CA LEU A 72 -5.69 -3.63 -3.44
C LEU A 72 -4.44 -2.79 -3.74
N VAL A 73 -4.61 -1.67 -4.43
CA VAL A 73 -3.53 -0.71 -4.73
C VAL A 73 -2.90 -0.19 -3.44
N ALA A 74 -3.71 0.20 -2.46
CA ALA A 74 -3.20 0.67 -1.17
C ALA A 74 -2.38 -0.41 -0.41
N ALA A 75 -2.71 -1.68 -0.59
CA ALA A 75 -2.06 -2.79 0.11
C ALA A 75 -0.81 -3.34 -0.61
N LYS A 76 -0.78 -3.30 -1.94
CA LYS A 76 0.25 -3.99 -2.75
C LYS A 76 1.04 -3.08 -3.70
N GLY A 77 0.57 -1.86 -3.94
CA GLY A 77 1.12 -0.96 -4.95
C GLY A 77 0.53 -1.19 -6.34
N GLU A 78 0.66 -0.20 -7.22
CA GLU A 78 0.04 -0.17 -8.55
C GLU A 78 0.60 -1.23 -9.51
N ASP A 79 1.87 -1.59 -9.35
CA ASP A 79 2.58 -2.54 -10.23
C ASP A 79 2.38 -4.02 -9.82
N ASP A 80 1.63 -4.28 -8.73
CA ASP A 80 1.37 -5.65 -8.30
C ASP A 80 0.56 -6.42 -9.35
N ARG A 81 0.91 -7.69 -9.54
CA ARG A 81 0.26 -8.56 -10.53
C ARG A 81 -1.26 -8.64 -10.37
N ASP A 82 -1.77 -8.64 -9.15
CA ASP A 82 -3.22 -8.73 -8.92
C ASP A 82 -3.91 -7.40 -9.26
N VAL A 83 -3.25 -6.26 -9.01
CA VAL A 83 -3.74 -4.94 -9.44
C VAL A 83 -3.81 -4.89 -10.95
N LEU A 84 -2.73 -5.26 -11.64
CA LEU A 84 -2.70 -5.30 -13.10
C LEU A 84 -3.78 -6.24 -13.66
N THR A 85 -4.04 -7.37 -13.00
CA THR A 85 -5.13 -8.27 -13.38
C THR A 85 -6.49 -7.58 -13.29
N LEU A 86 -6.79 -6.89 -12.18
CA LEU A 86 -8.04 -6.15 -12.03
C LEU A 86 -8.15 -5.00 -13.04
N LEU A 87 -7.07 -4.28 -13.34
CA LEU A 87 -7.05 -3.23 -14.36
C LEU A 87 -7.38 -3.77 -15.76
N ILE A 88 -6.84 -4.93 -16.14
CA ILE A 88 -7.19 -5.59 -17.41
C ILE A 88 -8.70 -5.91 -17.45
N LEU A 89 -9.26 -6.43 -16.35
CA LEU A 89 -10.69 -6.74 -16.26
C LEU A 89 -11.55 -5.47 -16.31
N LYS A 90 -11.08 -4.36 -15.72
CA LYS A 90 -11.71 -3.04 -15.83
C LYS A 90 -11.79 -2.61 -17.28
N GLY A 91 -10.68 -2.66 -18.01
CA GLY A 91 -10.62 -2.31 -19.43
C GLY A 91 -11.58 -3.14 -20.28
N GLN A 92 -11.67 -4.45 -20.01
CA GLN A 92 -12.64 -5.33 -20.68
C GLN A 92 -14.09 -4.95 -20.39
N ALA A 93 -14.42 -4.61 -19.13
CA ALA A 93 -15.74 -4.16 -18.76
C ALA A 93 -16.10 -2.81 -19.40
N CYS A 94 -15.17 -1.85 -19.41
CA CYS A 94 -15.31 -0.55 -20.06
C CYS A 94 -15.54 -0.70 -21.57
N TYR A 95 -14.78 -1.58 -22.24
CA TYR A 95 -14.99 -1.91 -23.65
C TYR A 95 -16.39 -2.50 -23.90
N GLY A 96 -16.82 -3.45 -23.07
CA GLY A 96 -18.15 -4.06 -23.16
C GLY A 96 -19.30 -3.08 -22.92
N LEU A 97 -19.07 -2.01 -22.17
CA LEU A 97 -20.03 -0.92 -21.95
C LEU A 97 -20.01 0.15 -23.06
N GLY A 98 -19.13 0.04 -24.06
CA GLY A 98 -18.95 1.09 -25.08
C GLY A 98 -18.27 2.36 -24.56
N ARG A 99 -17.48 2.24 -23.49
CA ARG A 99 -16.73 3.35 -22.85
C ARG A 99 -15.21 3.11 -22.93
N PRO A 100 -14.63 2.93 -24.13
CA PRO A 100 -13.21 2.57 -24.27
C PRO A 100 -12.24 3.62 -23.72
N GLN A 101 -12.67 4.88 -23.59
CA GLN A 101 -11.86 5.96 -23.01
C GLN A 101 -11.61 5.83 -21.50
N GLU A 102 -12.33 4.93 -20.82
CA GLU A 102 -12.18 4.66 -19.38
C GLU A 102 -11.48 3.32 -19.09
N ALA A 103 -11.00 2.66 -20.15
CA ALA A 103 -10.24 1.43 -20.06
C ALA A 103 -8.80 1.69 -19.63
#